data_AF-A0A800C8W4-F1
#
_entry.id   AF-A0A800C8W4-F1
#
_cell.length_a   1.000
_cell.length_b   1.000
_cell.length_c   1.000
_cell.angle_alpha   90.00
_cell.angle_beta   90.00
_cell.angle_gamma   90.00
#
_symmetry.space_group_name_H-M   'P 1'
#
loop_
_entity.id
_entity.type
_entity.pdbx_description
1 polymer ?
#
loop_
_entity_poly.entity_id
_entity_poly.type
_entity_poly.pdbx_seq_one_letter_code
_entity_poly.pdbx_strand_id
1 'polypeptide(L)'
;MSSRPYVENLAQIKVIGVGGGGGNAVNRMIQEGIQGVEFIVVNTDAQALMLSDAPIRVRIGDKLTKGLGSGGDPKIGEQAAEESVEELKEVLKGADMIFITAGLGGGTGTGASPVIARIARETGALTIGVVTKPFSFEGARRRQIAEEGHERLKDQVDTLIVIPNDRLLQIVDKRASVQEAFATADDVLRQGIQGISELITIPGLINLDFADVRSIMSEGGAALMAIGTGRGENRAQQAAEEAIHSKLLDISIDGARGILFHVTGGEEMSLFEVNEAAEIIRRTAHPDANIIFGAVIDPALNDSLRITVIATGFDSATETTIGPAIARRAQRAPATEPPPTIPDNENIEIPPFLRRSRRKRQ
;
A
#
# COMPACT_ATOMS: atom_id res chain seq x y z
N MET A 1 42.91 -30.07 1.13
CA MET A 1 42.48 -28.85 1.86
C MET A 1 41.09 -28.52 1.36
N SER A 2 40.05 -28.82 2.15
CA SER A 2 38.67 -28.47 1.81
C SER A 2 38.51 -26.96 1.88
N SER A 3 38.31 -26.32 0.74
CA SER A 3 37.79 -24.97 0.65
C SER A 3 36.36 -24.97 1.20
N ARG A 4 36.20 -24.48 2.43
CA ARG A 4 34.88 -24.06 2.92
C ARG A 4 34.36 -23.01 1.94
N PRO A 5 33.14 -23.13 1.38
CA PRO A 5 32.57 -22.01 0.65
C PRO A 5 32.38 -20.86 1.65
N TYR A 6 32.90 -19.70 1.29
CA TYR A 6 32.69 -18.45 2.00
C TYR A 6 31.20 -18.14 1.83
N VAL A 7 30.37 -18.53 2.80
CA VAL A 7 28.97 -18.10 2.83
C VAL A 7 29.03 -16.65 3.29
N GLU A 8 29.04 -15.71 2.35
CA GLU A 8 28.60 -14.36 2.65
C GLU A 8 27.20 -14.49 3.27
N ASN A 9 26.98 -13.85 4.42
CA ASN A 9 25.68 -13.83 5.08
C ASN A 9 24.69 -13.12 4.14
N LEU A 10 24.03 -13.88 3.27
CA LEU A 10 22.88 -13.41 2.51
C LEU A 10 21.82 -12.93 3.50
N ALA A 11 21.28 -11.75 3.25
CA ALA A 11 20.25 -11.16 4.10
C ALA A 11 19.07 -12.13 4.24
N GLN A 12 18.64 -12.40 5.47
CA GLN A 12 17.50 -13.27 5.74
C GLN A 12 16.21 -12.49 5.54
N ILE A 13 15.52 -12.76 4.42
CA ILE A 13 14.25 -12.14 4.07
C ILE A 13 13.10 -13.07 4.42
N LYS A 14 12.11 -12.54 5.15
CA LYS A 14 10.85 -13.25 5.45
C LYS A 14 9.65 -12.51 4.90
N VAL A 15 8.68 -13.25 4.37
CA VAL A 15 7.41 -12.72 3.85
C VAL A 15 6.26 -13.29 4.66
N ILE A 16 5.51 -12.42 5.32
CA ILE A 16 4.40 -12.79 6.20
C ILE A 16 3.08 -12.37 5.58
N GLY A 17 2.29 -13.36 5.15
CA GLY A 17 0.91 -13.18 4.70
C GLY A 17 -0.06 -13.20 5.86
N VAL A 18 -0.75 -12.09 6.12
CA VAL A 18 -1.67 -11.95 7.25
C VAL A 18 -3.13 -11.99 6.79
N GLY A 19 -3.90 -12.91 7.38
CA GLY A 19 -5.30 -13.13 7.03
C GLY A 19 -5.49 -13.77 5.65
N GLY A 20 -6.72 -13.73 5.13
CA GLY A 20 -7.06 -14.37 3.85
C GLY A 20 -6.34 -13.78 2.65
N GLY A 21 -6.40 -12.46 2.47
CA GLY A 21 -5.75 -11.80 1.33
C GLY A 21 -4.22 -11.95 1.34
N GLY A 22 -3.59 -11.78 2.51
CA GLY A 22 -2.15 -12.00 2.64
C GLY A 22 -1.75 -13.45 2.38
N GLY A 23 -2.53 -14.42 2.88
CA GLY A 23 -2.32 -15.84 2.63
C GLY A 23 -2.43 -16.21 1.14
N ASN A 24 -3.41 -15.65 0.42
CA ASN A 24 -3.55 -15.85 -1.02
C ASN A 24 -2.34 -15.30 -1.79
N ALA A 25 -1.90 -14.09 -1.45
CA ALA A 25 -0.71 -13.48 -2.06
C ALA A 25 0.54 -14.34 -1.82
N VAL A 26 0.74 -14.89 -0.61
CA VAL A 26 1.86 -15.79 -0.31
C VAL A 26 1.77 -17.09 -1.12
N ASN A 27 0.60 -17.73 -1.20
CA ASN A 27 0.42 -18.93 -2.02
C ASN A 27 0.79 -18.65 -3.49
N ARG A 28 0.35 -17.50 -4.03
CA ARG A 28 0.72 -17.05 -5.38
C ARG A 28 2.23 -16.89 -5.55
N MET A 29 2.91 -16.26 -4.58
CA MET A 29 4.36 -16.09 -4.59
C MET A 29 5.11 -17.44 -4.62
N ILE A 30 4.63 -18.42 -3.85
CA ILE A 30 5.19 -19.78 -3.82
C ILE A 30 4.99 -20.49 -5.15
N GLN A 31 3.79 -20.39 -5.73
CA GLN A 31 3.45 -21.02 -7.02
C GLN A 31 4.26 -20.45 -8.18
N GLU A 32 4.54 -19.15 -8.17
CA GLU A 32 5.38 -18.47 -9.16
C GLU A 32 6.89 -18.64 -8.87
N GLY A 33 7.25 -19.31 -7.76
CA GLY A 33 8.62 -19.75 -7.49
C GLY A 33 9.58 -18.67 -7.05
N ILE A 34 9.12 -17.63 -6.33
CA ILE A 34 10.01 -16.59 -5.77
C ILE A 34 11.05 -17.26 -4.84
N GLN A 35 12.33 -16.93 -5.07
CA GLN A 35 13.46 -17.53 -4.37
C GLN A 35 14.07 -16.60 -3.32
N GLY A 36 14.82 -17.18 -2.38
CA GLY A 36 15.58 -16.42 -1.37
C GLY A 36 14.73 -15.78 -0.26
N VAL A 37 13.46 -16.17 -0.14
CA VAL A 37 12.55 -15.67 0.89
C VAL A 37 11.92 -16.82 1.68
N GLU A 38 11.74 -16.64 2.99
CA GLU A 38 11.02 -17.57 3.85
C GLU A 38 9.55 -17.13 3.96
N PHE A 39 8.63 -18.01 3.55
CA PHE A 39 7.20 -17.70 3.56
C PHE A 39 6.51 -18.16 4.85
N ILE A 40 5.76 -17.23 5.45
CA ILE A 40 4.97 -17.44 6.65
C ILE A 40 3.54 -16.98 6.38
N VAL A 41 2.54 -17.77 6.79
CA VAL A 41 1.14 -17.32 6.81
C VAL A 41 0.61 -17.29 8.22
N VAL A 42 0.00 -16.17 8.60
CA VAL A 42 -0.59 -15.92 9.91
C VAL A 42 -2.09 -15.73 9.74
N ASN A 43 -2.90 -16.53 10.43
CA ASN A 43 -4.35 -16.39 10.35
C ASN A 43 -5.05 -16.84 11.64
N THR A 44 -6.23 -16.28 11.89
CA THR A 44 -7.16 -16.76 12.92
C THR A 44 -8.04 -17.92 12.43
N ASP A 45 -8.19 -18.04 11.10
CA ASP A 45 -9.02 -19.08 10.48
C ASP A 45 -8.17 -20.33 10.19
N ALA A 46 -8.53 -21.45 10.83
CA ALA A 46 -7.83 -22.71 10.68
C ALA A 46 -8.03 -23.34 9.28
N GLN A 47 -9.19 -23.14 8.65
CA GLN A 47 -9.45 -23.67 7.32
C GLN A 47 -8.59 -22.97 6.27
N ALA A 48 -8.48 -21.64 6.38
CA ALA A 48 -7.60 -20.87 5.51
C ALA A 48 -6.12 -21.30 5.65
N LEU A 49 -5.64 -21.60 6.87
CA LEU A 49 -4.28 -22.07 7.08
C LEU A 49 -4.03 -23.47 6.50
N MET A 50 -5.01 -24.37 6.54
CA MET A 50 -4.87 -25.71 5.95
C MET A 50 -4.68 -25.65 4.43
N LEU A 51 -5.24 -24.64 3.77
CA LEU A 51 -5.13 -24.41 2.33
C LEU A 51 -3.88 -23.61 1.94
N SER A 52 -3.05 -23.19 2.91
CA SER A 52 -1.83 -22.45 2.61
C SER A 52 -0.69 -23.39 2.19
N ASP A 53 0.01 -22.99 1.13
CA ASP A 53 1.21 -23.64 0.61
C ASP A 53 2.48 -23.25 1.41
N ALA A 54 2.36 -22.31 2.35
CA ALA A 54 3.50 -21.81 3.12
C ALA A 54 4.07 -22.89 4.06
N PRO A 55 5.41 -22.99 4.15
CA PRO A 55 6.08 -23.94 5.03
C PRO A 55 5.79 -23.65 6.50
N ILE A 56 5.68 -22.36 6.86
CA ILE A 56 5.37 -21.92 8.22
C ILE A 56 3.96 -21.34 8.25
N ARG A 57 3.13 -21.88 9.14
CA ARG A 57 1.73 -21.51 9.33
C ARG A 57 1.49 -21.25 10.81
N VAL A 58 1.11 -20.04 11.15
CA VAL A 58 0.87 -19.60 12.52
C VAL A 58 -0.61 -19.33 12.70
N ARG A 59 -1.24 -20.08 13.61
CA ARG A 59 -2.63 -19.86 13.98
C ARG A 59 -2.69 -18.98 15.21
N ILE A 60 -3.27 -17.79 15.07
CA ILE A 60 -3.34 -16.80 16.15
C ILE A 60 -4.72 -16.76 16.79
N GLY A 61 -4.76 -16.43 18.08
CA GLY A 61 -6.02 -16.26 18.82
C GLY A 61 -6.82 -17.55 19.03
N ASP A 62 -6.13 -18.65 19.35
CA ASP A 62 -6.75 -19.96 19.57
C ASP A 62 -7.83 -19.93 20.67
N LYS A 63 -7.59 -19.19 21.76
CA LYS A 63 -8.57 -19.08 22.85
C LYS A 63 -9.74 -18.18 22.48
N LEU A 64 -9.48 -17.11 21.71
CA LEU A 64 -10.51 -16.15 21.30
C LEU A 64 -11.44 -16.72 20.21
N THR A 65 -10.86 -17.23 19.14
CA THR A 65 -11.61 -17.55 17.90
C THR A 65 -11.92 -19.03 17.75
N LYS A 66 -11.20 -19.90 18.49
CA LYS A 66 -11.28 -21.35 18.34
C LYS A 66 -11.03 -21.82 16.90
N GLY A 67 -10.26 -21.05 16.14
CA GLY A 67 -9.93 -21.34 14.74
C GLY A 67 -11.02 -21.00 13.73
N LEU A 68 -12.08 -20.27 14.13
CA LEU A 68 -13.20 -19.90 13.25
C LEU A 68 -13.00 -18.57 12.52
N GLY A 69 -11.88 -17.89 12.74
CA GLY A 69 -11.61 -16.57 12.18
C GLY A 69 -12.12 -15.40 13.02
N SER A 70 -11.82 -14.19 12.57
CA SER A 70 -12.16 -12.92 13.24
C SER A 70 -13.56 -12.38 12.91
N GLY A 71 -14.30 -13.02 12.01
CA GLY A 71 -15.64 -12.56 11.59
C GLY A 71 -15.65 -11.18 10.91
N GLY A 72 -14.48 -10.70 10.44
CA GLY A 72 -14.34 -9.36 9.87
C GLY A 72 -14.16 -8.24 10.90
N ASP A 73 -14.01 -8.56 12.20
CA ASP A 73 -13.73 -7.58 13.24
C ASP A 73 -12.21 -7.39 13.43
N PRO A 74 -11.67 -6.20 13.17
CA PRO A 74 -10.25 -5.90 13.38
C PRO A 74 -9.79 -6.06 14.82
N LYS A 75 -10.64 -5.77 15.80
CA LYS A 75 -10.27 -5.88 17.22
C LYS A 75 -10.00 -7.32 17.62
N ILE A 76 -10.76 -8.27 17.06
CA ILE A 76 -10.51 -9.70 17.27
C ILE A 76 -9.19 -10.10 16.63
N GLY A 77 -8.90 -9.61 15.42
CA GLY A 77 -7.61 -9.85 14.75
C GLY A 77 -6.41 -9.33 15.55
N GLU A 78 -6.53 -8.13 16.10
CA GLU A 78 -5.54 -7.52 16.98
C GLU A 78 -5.32 -8.33 18.26
N GLN A 79 -6.39 -8.61 19.01
CA GLN A 79 -6.31 -9.38 20.25
C GLN A 79 -5.76 -10.80 20.02
N ALA A 80 -6.11 -11.41 18.89
CA ALA A 80 -5.56 -12.70 18.49
C ALA A 80 -4.05 -12.64 18.28
N ALA A 81 -3.54 -11.58 17.64
CA ALA A 81 -2.10 -11.39 17.45
C ALA A 81 -1.40 -11.09 18.79
N GLU A 82 -2.03 -10.31 19.67
CA GLU A 82 -1.53 -10.03 21.02
C GLU A 82 -1.46 -11.29 21.91
N GLU A 83 -2.42 -12.20 21.77
CA GLU A 83 -2.41 -13.50 22.45
C GLU A 83 -1.19 -14.36 22.03
N SER A 84 -0.77 -14.24 20.77
CA SER A 84 0.25 -15.08 20.15
C SER A 84 1.60 -14.38 19.95
N VAL A 85 1.90 -13.32 20.71
CA VAL A 85 3.13 -12.52 20.55
C VAL A 85 4.41 -13.36 20.64
N GLU A 86 4.50 -14.29 21.58
CA GLU A 86 5.72 -15.10 21.78
C GLU A 86 5.97 -16.03 20.58
N GLU A 87 4.92 -16.64 20.04
CA GLU A 87 5.01 -17.50 18.85
C GLU A 87 5.41 -16.67 17.62
N LEU A 88 4.82 -15.49 17.46
CA LEU A 88 5.18 -14.55 16.39
C LEU A 88 6.64 -14.10 16.52
N LYS A 89 7.12 -13.78 17.73
CA LYS A 89 8.51 -13.39 17.99
C LYS A 89 9.50 -14.47 17.57
N GLU A 90 9.23 -15.72 17.91
CA GLU A 90 10.12 -16.84 17.54
C GLU A 90 10.15 -17.05 16.02
N VAL A 91 9.02 -16.93 15.33
CA VAL A 91 8.95 -17.08 13.87
C VAL A 91 9.65 -15.92 13.14
N LEU A 92 9.57 -14.69 13.66
CA LEU A 92 10.18 -13.50 13.04
C LEU A 92 11.68 -13.35 13.32
N LYS A 93 12.20 -14.09 14.31
CA LYS A 93 13.59 -14.01 14.73
C LYS A 93 14.58 -14.37 13.61
N GLY A 94 15.71 -13.66 13.61
CA GLY A 94 16.80 -13.87 12.66
C GLY A 94 16.63 -13.17 11.31
N ALA A 95 15.46 -12.60 11.03
CA ALA A 95 15.25 -11.85 9.80
C ALA A 95 16.01 -10.51 9.79
N ASP A 96 16.73 -10.24 8.72
CA ASP A 96 17.27 -8.90 8.43
C ASP A 96 16.18 -7.99 7.86
N MET A 97 15.23 -8.59 7.14
CA MET A 97 14.14 -7.91 6.44
C MET A 97 12.84 -8.71 6.51
N ILE A 98 11.74 -8.01 6.79
CA ILE A 98 10.41 -8.59 6.94
C ILE A 98 9.43 -7.83 6.04
N PHE A 99 8.79 -8.55 5.12
CA PHE A 99 7.63 -8.08 4.37
C PHE A 99 6.35 -8.54 5.05
N ILE A 100 5.42 -7.60 5.29
CA ILE A 100 4.09 -7.91 5.80
C ILE A 100 3.08 -7.61 4.70
N THR A 101 2.42 -8.66 4.21
CA THR A 101 1.40 -8.55 3.17
C THR A 101 0.02 -8.89 3.69
N ALA A 102 -0.95 -8.02 3.39
CA ALA A 102 -2.32 -8.17 3.85
C ALA A 102 -3.31 -7.41 2.95
N GLY A 103 -4.52 -7.95 2.83
CA GLY A 103 -5.68 -7.19 2.36
C GLY A 103 -6.35 -6.48 3.53
N LEU A 104 -6.34 -5.15 3.52
CA LEU A 104 -7.01 -4.33 4.53
C LEU A 104 -8.53 -4.30 4.31
N GLY A 105 -9.28 -4.01 5.38
CA GLY A 105 -10.73 -3.97 5.38
C GLY A 105 -11.40 -5.23 5.92
N GLY A 106 -10.64 -6.32 6.10
CA GLY A 106 -11.05 -7.50 6.86
C GLY A 106 -10.80 -7.38 8.36
N GLY A 107 -10.98 -8.46 9.10
CA GLY A 107 -10.68 -8.50 10.55
C GLY A 107 -9.21 -8.83 10.82
N THR A 108 -8.77 -10.02 10.40
CA THR A 108 -7.43 -10.54 10.73
C THR A 108 -6.32 -9.73 10.10
N GLY A 109 -6.36 -9.49 8.78
CA GLY A 109 -5.35 -8.70 8.08
C GLY A 109 -5.21 -7.29 8.67
N THR A 110 -6.32 -6.58 8.83
CA THR A 110 -6.33 -5.21 9.36
C THR A 110 -5.86 -5.14 10.82
N GLY A 111 -6.32 -6.06 11.68
CA GLY A 111 -6.03 -6.01 13.11
C GLY A 111 -4.66 -6.57 13.51
N ALA A 112 -4.25 -7.67 12.88
CA ALA A 112 -3.02 -8.36 13.25
C ALA A 112 -1.77 -7.74 12.60
N SER A 113 -1.88 -7.16 11.40
CA SER A 113 -0.70 -6.65 10.68
C SER A 113 0.08 -5.58 11.47
N PRO A 114 -0.56 -4.56 12.10
CA PRO A 114 0.16 -3.58 12.91
C PRO A 114 0.87 -4.20 14.13
N VAL A 115 0.31 -5.25 14.73
CA VAL A 115 0.91 -5.97 15.87
C VAL A 115 2.15 -6.74 15.40
N ILE A 116 2.03 -7.46 14.29
CA ILE A 116 3.14 -8.22 13.68
C ILE A 116 4.27 -7.26 13.26
N ALA A 117 3.93 -6.11 12.68
CA ALA A 117 4.88 -5.07 12.28
C ALA A 117 5.67 -4.51 13.46
N ARG A 118 4.98 -4.22 14.57
CA ARG A 118 5.63 -3.80 15.82
C ARG A 118 6.63 -4.85 16.30
N ILE A 119 6.23 -6.12 16.32
CA ILE A 119 7.10 -7.23 16.73
C ILE A 119 8.32 -7.35 15.82
N ALA A 120 8.14 -7.25 14.50
CA ALA A 120 9.22 -7.30 13.52
C ALA A 120 10.25 -6.17 13.73
N ARG A 121 9.80 -4.96 14.06
CA ARG A 121 10.69 -3.84 14.40
C ARG A 121 11.41 -4.06 15.72
N GLU A 122 10.74 -4.62 16.73
CA GLU A 122 11.38 -5.00 18.00
C GLU A 122 12.50 -6.03 17.81
N THR A 123 12.43 -6.88 16.78
CA THR A 123 13.51 -7.83 16.44
C THR A 123 14.64 -7.22 15.62
N GLY A 124 14.55 -5.94 15.23
CA GLY A 124 15.60 -5.20 14.50
C GLY A 124 15.55 -5.35 12.97
N ALA A 125 14.56 -6.07 12.44
CA ALA A 125 14.39 -6.26 11.01
C ALA A 125 13.88 -4.98 10.32
N LEU A 126 14.37 -4.73 9.10
CA LEU A 126 13.77 -3.74 8.22
C LEU A 126 12.36 -4.20 7.86
N THR A 127 11.34 -3.47 8.28
CA THR A 127 9.94 -3.91 8.20
C THR A 127 9.21 -3.12 7.12
N ILE A 128 8.77 -3.81 6.08
CA ILE A 128 8.03 -3.22 4.95
C ILE A 128 6.62 -3.78 4.91
N GLY A 129 5.62 -2.91 4.96
CA GLY A 129 4.22 -3.29 4.71
C GLY A 129 3.90 -3.18 3.22
N VAL A 130 3.31 -4.22 2.62
CA VAL A 130 2.79 -4.19 1.25
C VAL A 130 1.34 -4.63 1.30
N VAL A 131 0.41 -3.68 1.26
CA VAL A 131 -1.00 -3.93 1.59
C VAL A 131 -1.94 -3.43 0.50
N THR A 132 -3.10 -4.08 0.38
CA THR A 132 -4.16 -3.64 -0.52
C THR A 132 -5.31 -2.97 0.22
N LYS A 133 -5.88 -1.93 -0.37
CA LYS A 133 -7.18 -1.34 0.06
C LYS A 133 -8.31 -2.01 -0.71
N PRO A 134 -9.49 -2.24 -0.08
CA PRO A 134 -10.58 -3.00 -0.70
C PRO A 134 -11.17 -2.26 -1.90
N PHE A 135 -11.81 -3.00 -2.82
CA PHE A 135 -12.56 -2.41 -3.92
C PHE A 135 -13.75 -1.60 -3.41
N SER A 136 -14.16 -0.60 -4.18
CA SER A 136 -15.34 0.23 -3.91
C SER A 136 -16.62 -0.59 -3.73
N PHE A 137 -16.78 -1.68 -4.50
CA PHE A 137 -17.97 -2.53 -4.42
C PHE A 137 -18.06 -3.35 -3.13
N GLU A 138 -16.96 -3.51 -2.38
CA GLU A 138 -16.95 -4.25 -1.13
C GLU A 138 -17.62 -3.50 0.03
N GLY A 139 -17.92 -2.21 -0.18
CA GLY A 139 -18.75 -1.38 0.69
C GLY A 139 -17.96 -0.44 1.60
N ALA A 140 -18.63 0.64 2.01
CA ALA A 140 -18.02 1.73 2.78
C ALA A 140 -17.46 1.28 4.14
N ARG A 141 -18.08 0.29 4.79
CA ARG A 141 -17.59 -0.24 6.07
C ARG A 141 -16.21 -0.87 5.96
N ARG A 142 -15.96 -1.69 4.91
CA ARG A 142 -14.64 -2.30 4.68
C ARG A 142 -13.60 -1.23 4.39
N ARG A 143 -13.95 -0.20 3.61
CA ARG A 143 -13.06 0.93 3.34
C ARG A 143 -12.67 1.67 4.62
N GLN A 144 -13.63 1.99 5.47
CA GLN A 144 -13.35 2.68 6.74
C GLN A 144 -12.39 1.85 7.62
N ILE A 145 -12.67 0.54 7.76
CA ILE A 145 -11.79 -0.38 8.48
C ILE A 145 -10.37 -0.38 7.86
N ALA A 146 -10.27 -0.36 6.54
CA ALA A 146 -8.98 -0.35 5.85
C ALA A 146 -8.19 0.95 6.10
N GLU A 147 -8.85 2.11 6.11
CA GLU A 147 -8.18 3.38 6.44
C GLU A 147 -7.71 3.40 7.90
N GLU A 148 -8.52 2.93 8.85
CA GLU A 148 -8.11 2.83 10.26
C GLU A 148 -6.92 1.87 10.44
N GLY A 149 -6.90 0.75 9.73
CA GLY A 149 -5.78 -0.18 9.73
C GLY A 149 -4.53 0.37 9.05
N HIS A 150 -4.69 1.14 7.98
CA HIS A 150 -3.61 1.80 7.26
C HIS A 150 -2.84 2.76 8.17
N GLU A 151 -3.53 3.68 8.84
CA GLU A 151 -2.89 4.64 9.75
C GLU A 151 -2.13 3.94 10.87
N ARG A 152 -2.74 2.91 11.45
CA ARG A 152 -2.09 2.12 12.50
C ARG A 152 -0.87 1.36 12.01
N LEU A 153 -0.90 0.83 10.79
CA LEU A 153 0.21 0.07 10.23
C LEU A 153 1.36 1.00 9.84
N LYS A 154 1.06 2.18 9.29
CA LYS A 154 2.03 3.20 8.89
C LYS A 154 3.01 3.56 10.00
N ASP A 155 2.53 3.67 11.23
CA ASP A 155 3.38 3.99 12.41
C ASP A 155 4.24 2.80 12.88
N GLN A 156 3.96 1.58 12.40
CA GLN A 156 4.59 0.34 12.84
C GLN A 156 5.50 -0.30 11.79
N VAL A 157 5.67 0.32 10.62
CA VAL A 157 6.58 -0.14 9.56
C VAL A 157 7.58 0.97 9.22
N ASP A 158 8.70 0.62 8.61
CA ASP A 158 9.68 1.60 8.13
C ASP A 158 9.27 2.17 6.76
N THR A 159 8.64 1.31 5.93
CA THR A 159 8.01 1.69 4.66
C THR A 159 6.66 1.00 4.50
N LEU A 160 5.65 1.73 4.03
CA LEU A 160 4.33 1.21 3.70
C LEU A 160 4.00 1.46 2.23
N ILE A 161 3.88 0.37 1.47
CA ILE A 161 3.40 0.35 0.08
C ILE A 161 1.91 0.01 0.11
N VAL A 162 1.10 0.92 -0.44
CA VAL A 162 -0.36 0.78 -0.45
C VAL A 162 -0.85 0.65 -1.87
N ILE A 163 -1.57 -0.43 -2.15
CA ILE A 163 -2.15 -0.72 -3.46
C ILE A 163 -3.68 -0.54 -3.38
N PRO A 164 -4.23 0.53 -3.95
CA PRO A 164 -5.68 0.71 -4.06
C PRO A 164 -6.29 -0.25 -5.09
N ASN A 165 -7.09 -1.24 -4.65
CA ASN A 165 -7.68 -2.22 -5.57
C ASN A 165 -8.57 -1.59 -6.65
N ASP A 166 -9.16 -0.42 -6.39
CA ASP A 166 -9.94 0.32 -7.39
C ASP A 166 -9.11 0.70 -8.65
N ARG A 167 -7.78 0.80 -8.54
CA ARG A 167 -6.90 1.05 -9.70
C ARG A 167 -6.76 -0.17 -10.59
N LEU A 168 -6.86 -1.36 -10.02
CA LEU A 168 -6.81 -2.61 -10.77
C LEU A 168 -7.98 -2.71 -11.75
N LEU A 169 -9.14 -2.13 -11.41
CA LEU A 169 -10.29 -2.03 -12.31
C LEU A 169 -10.02 -1.24 -13.61
N GLN A 170 -8.97 -0.41 -13.64
CA GLN A 170 -8.58 0.35 -14.83
C GLN A 170 -7.62 -0.42 -15.75
N ILE A 171 -7.14 -1.58 -15.28
CA ILE A 171 -6.15 -2.43 -15.93
C ILE A 171 -6.80 -3.72 -16.41
N VAL A 172 -7.77 -4.25 -15.65
CA VAL A 172 -8.52 -5.46 -16.03
C VAL A 172 -9.57 -5.18 -17.12
N ASP A 173 -9.86 -6.20 -17.94
CA ASP A 173 -10.95 -6.15 -18.92
C ASP A 173 -12.31 -5.92 -18.21
N LYS A 174 -13.20 -5.15 -18.83
CA LYS A 174 -14.56 -4.90 -18.30
C LYS A 174 -15.39 -6.18 -18.14
N ARG A 175 -14.98 -7.29 -18.75
CA ARG A 175 -15.59 -8.62 -18.64
C ARG A 175 -14.97 -9.49 -17.55
N ALA A 176 -13.92 -9.01 -16.88
CA ALA A 176 -13.26 -9.74 -15.82
C ALA A 176 -14.24 -10.08 -14.69
N SER A 177 -14.14 -11.32 -14.22
CA SER A 177 -14.83 -11.82 -13.05
C SER A 177 -14.23 -11.24 -11.77
N VAL A 178 -15.00 -11.33 -10.68
CA VAL A 178 -14.53 -10.93 -9.34
C VAL A 178 -13.28 -11.72 -8.92
N GLN A 179 -13.20 -13.00 -9.30
CA GLN A 179 -12.02 -13.83 -8.99
C GLN A 179 -10.77 -13.34 -9.72
N GLU A 180 -10.89 -12.98 -11.00
CA GLU A 180 -9.78 -12.41 -11.77
C GLU A 180 -9.34 -11.05 -11.21
N ALA A 181 -10.27 -10.23 -10.72
CA ALA A 181 -9.94 -8.96 -10.08
C ALA A 181 -9.12 -9.16 -8.79
N PHE A 182 -9.50 -10.11 -7.92
CA PHE A 182 -8.72 -10.44 -6.73
C PHE A 182 -7.36 -11.08 -7.08
N ALA A 183 -7.32 -11.97 -8.08
CA ALA A 183 -6.06 -12.54 -8.55
C ALA A 183 -5.10 -11.46 -9.08
N THR A 184 -5.64 -10.39 -9.70
CA THR A 184 -4.85 -9.23 -10.11
C THR A 184 -4.28 -8.49 -8.90
N ALA A 185 -5.03 -8.34 -7.81
CA ALA A 185 -4.54 -7.73 -6.58
C ALA A 185 -3.40 -8.56 -5.94
N ASP A 186 -3.58 -9.87 -5.89
CA ASP A 186 -2.56 -10.81 -5.41
C ASP A 186 -1.30 -10.75 -6.29
N ASP A 187 -1.45 -10.60 -7.61
CA ASP A 187 -0.31 -10.46 -8.52
C ASP A 187 0.45 -9.16 -8.31
N VAL A 188 -0.23 -8.03 -8.07
CA VAL A 188 0.46 -6.76 -7.75
C VAL A 188 1.20 -6.85 -6.40
N LEU A 189 0.61 -7.49 -5.38
CA LEU A 189 1.29 -7.77 -4.12
C LEU A 189 2.55 -8.63 -4.32
N ARG A 190 2.43 -9.69 -5.13
CA ARG A 190 3.53 -10.57 -5.51
C ARG A 190 4.64 -9.78 -6.19
N GLN A 191 4.31 -8.99 -7.22
CA GLN A 191 5.30 -8.22 -7.98
C GLN A 191 6.06 -7.23 -7.10
N GLY A 192 5.41 -6.62 -6.11
CA GLY A 192 6.08 -5.69 -5.22
C GLY A 192 7.04 -6.29 -4.22
N ILE A 193 6.70 -7.45 -3.69
CA ILE A 193 7.63 -8.20 -2.86
C ILE A 193 8.76 -8.77 -3.73
N GLN A 194 8.43 -9.33 -4.90
CA GLN A 194 9.39 -9.89 -5.85
C GLN A 194 10.46 -8.86 -6.23
N GLY A 195 10.04 -7.68 -6.69
CA GLY A 195 10.96 -6.65 -7.19
C GLY A 195 11.97 -6.18 -6.14
N ILE A 196 11.60 -6.16 -4.86
CA ILE A 196 12.52 -5.79 -3.77
C ILE A 196 13.38 -6.99 -3.35
N SER A 197 12.77 -8.18 -3.23
CA SER A 197 13.51 -9.36 -2.81
C SER A 197 14.60 -9.75 -3.82
N GLU A 198 14.30 -9.69 -5.12
CA GLU A 198 15.23 -10.12 -6.17
C GLU A 198 16.46 -9.22 -6.27
N LEU A 199 16.33 -7.93 -5.95
CA LEU A 199 17.45 -6.99 -5.85
C LEU A 199 18.50 -7.41 -4.83
N ILE A 200 18.11 -8.19 -3.82
CA ILE A 200 18.96 -8.61 -2.71
C ILE A 200 19.37 -10.07 -2.86
N THR A 201 18.45 -10.93 -3.31
CA THR A 201 18.63 -12.39 -3.29
C THR A 201 19.21 -12.94 -4.59
N ILE A 202 19.00 -12.27 -5.72
CA ILE A 202 19.47 -12.73 -7.03
C ILE A 202 20.72 -11.93 -7.42
N PRO A 203 21.86 -12.60 -7.68
CA PRO A 203 23.01 -11.93 -8.25
C PRO A 203 22.68 -11.33 -9.62
N GLY A 204 22.70 -10.02 -9.71
CA GLY A 204 22.53 -9.23 -10.92
C GLY A 204 23.85 -8.86 -11.59
N LEU A 205 23.74 -8.21 -12.76
CA LEU A 205 24.85 -7.52 -13.42
C LEU A 205 25.38 -6.36 -12.56
N ILE A 206 24.46 -5.70 -11.86
CA ILE A 206 24.73 -4.62 -10.91
C ILE A 206 24.02 -5.00 -9.63
N ASN A 207 24.80 -5.54 -8.68
CA ASN A 207 24.33 -5.91 -7.36
C ASN A 207 24.22 -4.67 -6.49
N LEU A 208 23.11 -4.58 -5.77
CA LEU A 208 22.95 -3.67 -4.66
C LEU A 208 23.31 -4.39 -3.37
N ASP A 209 23.87 -3.68 -2.41
CA ASP A 209 24.00 -4.23 -1.07
C ASP A 209 22.72 -4.00 -0.25
N PHE A 210 22.57 -4.76 0.84
CA PHE A 210 21.40 -4.62 1.71
C PHE A 210 21.40 -3.27 2.45
N ALA A 211 22.56 -2.64 2.65
CA ALA A 211 22.68 -1.36 3.35
C ALA A 211 22.10 -0.20 2.52
N ASP A 212 22.30 -0.24 1.20
CA ASP A 212 21.74 0.67 0.21
C ASP A 212 20.21 0.61 0.23
N VAL A 213 19.63 -0.60 0.14
CA VAL A 213 18.17 -0.79 0.23
C VAL A 213 17.64 -0.32 1.59
N ARG A 214 18.32 -0.69 2.67
CA ARG A 214 17.95 -0.26 4.03
C ARG A 214 17.99 1.26 4.16
N SER A 215 18.94 1.96 3.55
CA SER A 215 19.07 3.41 3.66
C SER A 215 17.85 4.14 3.09
N ILE A 216 17.32 3.71 1.94
CA ILE A 216 16.14 4.32 1.30
C ILE A 216 14.84 3.89 1.99
N MET A 217 14.73 2.61 2.38
CA MET A 217 13.50 2.05 2.92
C MET A 217 13.30 2.31 4.43
N SER A 218 14.36 2.64 5.18
CA SER A 218 14.23 2.93 6.63
C SER A 218 13.56 4.28 6.91
N GLU A 219 13.66 5.23 5.99
CA GLU A 219 13.09 6.58 6.10
C GLU A 219 11.94 6.78 5.10
N GLY A 220 11.47 5.68 4.49
CA GLY A 220 10.60 5.76 3.32
C GLY A 220 9.19 6.22 3.63
N GLY A 221 8.65 5.88 4.81
CA GLY A 221 7.29 6.25 5.19
C GLY A 221 6.28 5.70 4.20
N ALA A 222 5.49 6.59 3.57
CA ALA A 222 4.63 6.18 2.46
C ALA A 222 5.48 5.94 1.19
N ALA A 223 5.30 4.76 0.59
CA ALA A 223 5.99 4.40 -0.64
C ALA A 223 5.00 4.04 -1.75
N LEU A 224 5.44 4.26 -2.97
CA LEU A 224 4.71 3.93 -4.17
C LEU A 224 5.54 2.95 -4.99
N MET A 225 4.84 2.01 -5.62
CA MET A 225 5.45 1.07 -6.54
C MET A 225 4.78 1.21 -7.91
N ALA A 226 5.62 1.23 -8.94
CA ALA A 226 5.19 1.11 -10.31
C ALA A 226 6.01 0.07 -11.06
N ILE A 227 5.37 -0.54 -12.04
CA ILE A 227 5.98 -1.56 -12.88
C ILE A 227 5.66 -1.22 -14.32
N GLY A 228 6.66 -1.28 -15.17
CA GLY A 228 6.54 -1.12 -16.60
C GLY A 228 7.26 -2.23 -17.35
N THR A 229 6.76 -2.53 -18.54
CA THR A 229 7.26 -3.57 -19.42
C THR A 229 7.41 -3.04 -20.84
N GLY A 230 8.47 -3.43 -21.51
CA GLY A 230 8.72 -3.04 -22.89
C GLY A 230 9.21 -4.21 -23.72
N ARG A 231 9.03 -4.12 -25.03
CA ARG A 231 9.51 -5.11 -26.02
C ARG A 231 10.05 -4.43 -27.27
N GLY A 232 10.98 -5.10 -27.95
CA GLY A 232 11.61 -4.60 -29.18
C GLY A 232 12.70 -3.57 -28.93
N GLU A 233 12.99 -2.74 -29.94
CA GLU A 233 14.16 -1.85 -29.95
C GLU A 233 14.12 -0.76 -28.87
N ASN A 234 12.93 -0.24 -28.53
CA ASN A 234 12.75 0.83 -27.54
C ASN A 234 12.19 0.28 -26.21
N ARG A 235 12.48 -0.99 -25.88
CA ARG A 235 11.89 -1.65 -24.70
C ARG A 235 12.25 -0.97 -23.38
N ALA A 236 13.46 -0.42 -23.26
CA ALA A 236 13.90 0.27 -22.04
C ALA A 236 13.12 1.58 -21.83
N GLN A 237 13.06 2.44 -22.85
CA GLN A 237 12.25 3.64 -22.84
C GLN A 237 10.78 3.34 -22.54
N GLN A 238 10.18 2.37 -23.24
CA GLN A 238 8.76 2.01 -23.04
C GLN A 238 8.49 1.53 -21.61
N ALA A 239 9.33 0.66 -21.06
CA ALA A 239 9.19 0.17 -19.70
C ALA A 239 9.33 1.29 -18.68
N ALA A 240 10.26 2.23 -18.89
CA ALA A 240 10.48 3.35 -17.98
C ALA A 240 9.28 4.32 -18.04
N GLU A 241 8.80 4.65 -19.24
CA GLU A 241 7.63 5.50 -19.45
C GLU A 241 6.36 4.88 -18.87
N GLU A 242 6.16 3.56 -19.03
CA GLU A 242 5.03 2.86 -18.44
C GLU A 242 5.10 2.85 -16.91
N ALA A 243 6.29 2.65 -16.33
CA ALA A 243 6.48 2.69 -14.88
C ALA A 243 6.16 4.08 -14.31
N ILE A 244 6.71 5.15 -14.87
CA ILE A 244 6.47 6.50 -14.33
C ILE A 244 5.02 7.00 -14.51
N HIS A 245 4.30 6.48 -15.51
CA HIS A 245 2.89 6.81 -15.77
C HIS A 245 1.92 5.70 -15.30
N SER A 246 2.38 4.78 -14.45
CA SER A 246 1.58 3.63 -14.06
C SER A 246 0.30 4.07 -13.35
N LYS A 247 -0.83 3.46 -13.74
CA LYS A 247 -2.15 3.71 -13.13
C LYS A 247 -2.24 3.25 -11.67
N LEU A 248 -1.25 2.49 -11.20
CA LEU A 248 -1.13 2.07 -9.81
C LEU A 248 -0.62 3.19 -8.90
N LEU A 249 -0.06 4.26 -9.47
CA LEU A 249 0.40 5.43 -8.75
C LEU A 249 -0.77 6.36 -8.44
N ASP A 250 -1.07 6.56 -7.15
CA ASP A 250 -2.03 7.58 -6.70
C ASP A 250 -1.43 8.99 -6.66
N ILE A 251 -0.10 9.08 -6.54
CA ILE A 251 0.69 10.31 -6.50
C ILE A 251 1.77 10.18 -7.57
N SER A 252 2.09 11.27 -8.25
CA SER A 252 3.23 11.30 -9.18
C SER A 252 4.53 10.93 -8.45
N ILE A 253 5.49 10.37 -9.17
CA ILE A 253 6.87 10.17 -8.67
C ILE A 253 7.55 11.53 -8.42
N ASP A 254 6.98 12.62 -8.97
CA ASP A 254 7.41 13.99 -8.71
C ASP A 254 7.48 14.28 -7.20
N GLY A 255 8.68 14.57 -6.71
CA GLY A 255 8.92 14.89 -5.29
C GLY A 255 9.35 13.72 -4.41
N ALA A 256 9.52 12.51 -4.96
CA ALA A 256 10.17 11.42 -4.25
C ALA A 256 11.64 11.78 -3.96
N ARG A 257 12.05 11.65 -2.69
CA ARG A 257 13.44 11.88 -2.24
C ARG A 257 14.29 10.62 -2.27
N GLY A 258 13.66 9.45 -2.27
CA GLY A 258 14.31 8.16 -2.43
C GLY A 258 13.69 7.40 -3.60
N ILE A 259 14.51 6.90 -4.50
CA ILE A 259 14.05 6.04 -5.60
C ILE A 259 14.94 4.79 -5.65
N LEU A 260 14.29 3.64 -5.54
CA LEU A 260 14.88 2.35 -5.83
C LEU A 260 14.27 1.85 -7.14
N PHE A 261 15.07 1.58 -8.16
CA PHE A 261 14.56 0.94 -9.36
C PHE A 261 15.35 -0.30 -9.76
N HIS A 262 14.62 -1.29 -10.25
CA HIS A 262 15.15 -2.57 -10.68
C HIS A 262 14.87 -2.77 -12.16
N VAL A 263 15.89 -3.11 -12.93
CA VAL A 263 15.76 -3.49 -14.34
C VAL A 263 15.99 -4.99 -14.48
N THR A 264 15.01 -5.70 -15.01
CA THR A 264 15.10 -7.12 -15.35
C THR A 264 14.98 -7.28 -16.86
N GLY A 265 15.96 -7.90 -17.50
CA GLY A 265 15.94 -8.11 -18.95
C GLY A 265 16.56 -9.45 -19.35
N GLY A 266 16.39 -9.86 -20.60
CA GLY A 266 17.05 -11.05 -21.15
C GLY A 266 18.57 -10.87 -21.31
N GLU A 267 19.26 -11.93 -21.74
CA GLU A 267 20.73 -11.95 -21.90
C GLU A 267 21.29 -10.85 -22.81
N GLU A 268 20.47 -10.37 -23.76
CA GLU A 268 20.80 -9.29 -24.69
C GLU A 268 20.63 -7.89 -24.10
N MET A 269 20.30 -7.74 -22.82
CA MET A 269 20.15 -6.44 -22.17
C MET A 269 21.48 -5.68 -22.15
N SER A 270 21.49 -4.50 -22.76
CA SER A 270 22.69 -3.67 -22.86
C SER A 270 22.77 -2.61 -21.76
N LEU A 271 23.99 -2.14 -21.46
CA LEU A 271 24.20 -1.00 -20.57
C LEU A 271 23.52 0.29 -21.09
N PHE A 272 23.40 0.43 -22.42
CA PHE A 272 22.73 1.58 -23.03
C PHE A 272 21.26 1.64 -22.65
N GLU A 273 20.57 0.50 -22.70
CA GLU A 273 19.16 0.36 -22.29
C GLU A 273 18.97 0.70 -20.81
N VAL A 274 19.85 0.17 -19.95
CA VAL A 274 19.80 0.47 -18.50
C VAL A 274 20.02 1.98 -18.24
N ASN A 275 20.96 2.60 -18.94
CA ASN A 275 21.24 4.03 -18.81
C ASN A 275 20.09 4.91 -19.32
N GLU A 276 19.45 4.53 -20.43
CA GLU A 276 18.28 5.23 -20.97
C GLU A 276 17.12 5.23 -19.97
N ALA A 277 16.81 4.06 -19.40
CA ALA A 277 15.81 3.91 -18.36
C ALA A 277 16.12 4.78 -17.12
N ALA A 278 17.37 4.78 -16.67
CA ALA A 278 17.82 5.56 -15.52
C ALA A 278 17.65 7.07 -15.73
N GLU A 279 17.99 7.58 -16.93
CA GLU A 279 17.83 9.00 -17.28
C GLU A 279 16.37 9.42 -17.32
N ILE A 280 15.46 8.57 -17.82
CA ILE A 280 14.02 8.87 -17.82
C ILE A 280 13.49 8.99 -16.39
N ILE A 281 13.83 8.02 -15.52
CA ILE A 281 13.39 8.02 -14.11
C ILE A 281 13.97 9.23 -13.37
N ARG A 282 15.26 9.56 -13.57
CA ARG A 282 15.92 10.70 -12.92
C ARG A 282 15.30 12.04 -13.31
N ARG A 283 14.82 12.19 -14.55
CA ARG A 283 14.21 13.44 -15.02
C ARG A 283 12.85 13.75 -14.37
N THR A 284 12.16 12.73 -13.88
CA THR A 284 10.86 12.86 -13.17
C THR A 284 11.06 12.94 -11.65
N ALA A 285 12.21 12.48 -11.14
CA ALA A 285 12.55 12.54 -9.72
C ALA A 285 12.87 13.96 -9.22
N HIS A 286 12.88 14.15 -7.89
CA HIS A 286 13.42 15.37 -7.30
C HIS A 286 14.94 15.49 -7.62
N PRO A 287 15.48 16.71 -7.89
CA PRO A 287 16.90 16.88 -8.23
C PRO A 287 17.88 16.34 -7.19
N ASP A 288 17.49 16.42 -5.91
CA ASP A 288 18.26 15.90 -4.77
C ASP A 288 17.82 14.48 -4.35
N ALA A 289 17.10 13.74 -5.20
CA ALA A 289 16.68 12.39 -4.88
C ALA A 289 17.88 11.44 -4.81
N ASN A 290 17.92 10.62 -3.75
CA ASN A 290 18.84 9.50 -3.69
C ASN A 290 18.29 8.37 -4.58
N ILE A 291 19.02 8.03 -5.64
CA ILE A 291 18.60 7.03 -6.63
C ILE A 291 19.53 5.83 -6.55
N ILE A 292 18.95 4.67 -6.27
CA ILE A 292 19.64 3.39 -6.22
C ILE A 292 19.06 2.49 -7.30
N PHE A 293 19.93 1.79 -8.02
CA PHE A 293 19.51 0.95 -9.14
C PHE A 293 20.22 -0.39 -9.18
N GLY A 294 19.45 -1.43 -9.48
CA GLY A 294 19.96 -2.78 -9.71
C GLY A 294 19.53 -3.32 -11.06
N ALA A 295 20.34 -4.20 -11.65
CA ALA A 295 20.05 -4.83 -12.93
C ALA A 295 20.27 -6.34 -12.86
N VAL A 296 19.25 -7.13 -13.20
CA VAL A 296 19.29 -8.60 -13.22
C VAL A 296 18.99 -9.12 -14.62
N ILE A 297 19.68 -10.21 -14.98
CA ILE A 297 19.42 -10.95 -16.21
C ILE A 297 18.49 -12.10 -15.89
N ASP A 298 17.32 -12.11 -16.53
CA ASP A 298 16.38 -13.23 -16.51
C ASP A 298 16.26 -13.79 -17.94
N PRO A 299 16.85 -14.98 -18.20
CA PRO A 299 16.76 -15.64 -19.51
C PRO A 299 15.32 -15.89 -19.98
N ALA A 300 14.34 -15.97 -19.07
CA ALA A 300 12.94 -16.17 -19.44
C ALA A 300 12.34 -14.95 -20.16
N LEU A 301 12.90 -13.74 -19.97
CA LEU A 301 12.36 -12.51 -20.54
C LEU A 301 12.72 -12.30 -22.02
N ASN A 302 13.72 -13.00 -22.59
CA ASN A 302 14.12 -12.91 -24.00
C ASN A 302 14.23 -11.45 -24.51
N ASP A 303 13.30 -11.02 -25.38
CA ASP A 303 13.23 -9.68 -25.99
C ASP A 303 12.56 -8.63 -25.08
N SER A 304 12.03 -9.03 -23.94
CA SER A 304 11.29 -8.20 -23.01
C SER A 304 12.20 -7.60 -21.95
N LEU A 305 11.85 -6.40 -21.50
CA LEU A 305 12.50 -5.71 -20.40
C LEU A 305 11.42 -5.24 -19.42
N ARG A 306 11.64 -5.46 -18.12
CA ARG A 306 10.76 -5.06 -17.03
C ARG A 306 11.50 -4.07 -16.14
N ILE A 307 10.83 -3.01 -15.74
CA ILE A 307 11.33 -2.04 -14.78
C ILE A 307 10.36 -1.95 -13.62
N THR A 308 10.86 -2.16 -12.41
CA THR A 308 10.12 -1.91 -11.17
C THR A 308 10.71 -0.67 -10.52
N VAL A 309 9.88 0.34 -10.25
CA VAL A 309 10.27 1.58 -9.57
C VAL A 309 9.57 1.65 -8.24
N ILE A 310 10.31 1.93 -7.19
CA ILE A 310 9.81 2.16 -5.84
C ILE A 310 10.28 3.53 -5.41
N ALA A 311 9.32 4.41 -5.16
CA ALA A 311 9.57 5.78 -4.75
C ALA A 311 9.16 5.95 -3.29
N THR A 312 10.01 6.60 -2.50
CA THR A 312 9.84 6.84 -1.07
C THR A 312 10.18 8.28 -0.69
N GLY A 313 9.85 8.68 0.54
CA GLY A 313 10.21 10.00 1.05
C GLY A 313 9.47 11.13 0.32
N PHE A 314 8.19 10.91 -0.02
CA PHE A 314 7.33 11.97 -0.52
C PHE A 314 7.16 13.03 0.56
N ASP A 315 7.39 14.30 0.22
CA ASP A 315 7.14 15.42 1.13
C ASP A 315 5.69 15.33 1.65
N SER A 316 5.52 15.32 2.98
CA SER A 316 4.21 15.21 3.65
C SER A 316 3.29 16.42 3.43
N ALA A 317 3.54 17.23 2.40
CA ALA A 317 2.84 18.47 2.09
C ALA A 317 1.55 18.26 1.26
N THR A 318 1.23 17.03 0.85
CA THR A 318 0.02 16.70 0.08
C THR A 318 -1.00 15.84 0.84
N GLU A 319 -1.02 15.91 2.17
CA GLU A 319 -2.31 15.87 2.87
C GLU A 319 -3.05 17.17 2.54
N THR A 320 -3.66 17.21 1.35
CA THR A 320 -4.65 18.23 1.05
C THR A 320 -5.77 18.00 2.04
N THR A 321 -5.77 18.81 3.11
CA THR A 321 -6.92 19.07 3.96
C THR A 321 -8.15 19.24 3.09
N ILE A 322 -8.96 18.19 2.94
CA ILE A 322 -10.38 18.34 2.66
C ILE A 322 -11.01 18.77 3.99
N GLY A 323 -10.66 20.00 4.41
CA GLY A 323 -11.47 20.72 5.37
C GLY A 323 -12.79 21.08 4.70
N PRO A 324 -13.93 20.98 5.38
CA PRO A 324 -15.20 21.38 4.80
C PRO A 324 -15.09 22.84 4.37
N ALA A 325 -15.39 23.11 3.10
CA ALA A 325 -15.40 24.44 2.54
C ALA A 325 -16.32 25.35 3.37
N ILE A 326 -15.74 26.12 4.28
CA ILE A 326 -16.41 27.25 4.91
C ILE A 326 -16.63 28.26 3.79
N ALA A 327 -17.89 28.37 3.37
CA ALA A 327 -18.37 29.32 2.38
C ALA A 327 -17.79 30.71 2.66
N ARG A 328 -16.81 31.09 1.84
CA ARG A 328 -16.21 32.42 1.85
C ARG A 328 -17.23 33.37 1.24
N ARG A 329 -18.07 33.92 2.11
CA ARG A 329 -19.05 34.96 1.85
C ARG A 329 -18.38 36.10 1.07
N ALA A 330 -18.82 36.29 -0.17
CA ALA A 330 -18.37 37.36 -1.03
C ALA A 330 -18.55 38.72 -0.35
N GLN A 331 -17.47 39.49 -0.29
CA GLN A 331 -17.48 40.90 0.06
C GLN A 331 -18.31 41.65 -0.98
N ARG A 332 -19.46 42.18 -0.57
CA ARG A 332 -20.18 43.23 -1.30
C ARG A 332 -19.79 44.59 -0.72
N ALA A 333 -19.43 45.50 -1.60
CA ALA A 333 -19.20 46.92 -1.32
C ALA A 333 -20.44 47.60 -0.70
N PRO A 334 -20.29 48.70 0.06
CA PRO A 334 -21.40 49.35 0.73
C PRO A 334 -22.25 50.15 -0.25
N ALA A 335 -23.55 49.82 -0.35
CA ALA A 335 -24.55 50.59 -1.06
C ALA A 335 -25.24 51.55 -0.09
N THR A 336 -25.33 52.82 -0.49
CA THR A 336 -26.00 53.94 0.17
C THR A 336 -27.52 53.71 0.30
N GLU A 337 -28.06 53.99 1.48
CA GLU A 337 -29.50 53.95 1.79
C GLU A 337 -30.30 55.08 1.10
N PRO A 338 -31.52 54.82 0.61
CA PRO A 338 -32.55 55.83 0.39
C PRO A 338 -33.49 55.97 1.61
N PRO A 339 -34.18 57.12 1.78
CA PRO A 339 -34.92 57.48 3.00
C PRO A 339 -36.28 56.76 3.11
N PRO A 340 -36.91 56.75 4.30
CA PRO A 340 -38.11 55.95 4.57
C PRO A 340 -39.39 56.64 4.08
N THR A 341 -40.26 55.88 3.43
CA THR A 341 -41.67 56.24 3.16
C THR A 341 -42.58 55.57 4.19
N ILE A 342 -43.47 56.36 4.78
CA ILE A 342 -44.49 55.97 5.76
C ILE A 342 -45.55 55.09 5.05
N PRO A 343 -45.98 53.93 5.63
CA PRO A 343 -47.07 53.15 5.06
C PRO A 343 -48.43 53.65 5.55
N ASP A 344 -49.31 53.96 4.60
CA ASP A 344 -50.75 54.14 4.81
C ASP A 344 -51.42 52.82 5.18
N ASN A 345 -52.37 52.95 6.09
CA ASN A 345 -53.10 51.92 6.80
C ASN A 345 -54.35 51.49 6.03
N GLU A 346 -54.49 50.22 5.62
CA GLU A 346 -55.81 49.61 5.42
C GLU A 346 -55.73 48.07 5.38
N ASN A 347 -56.62 47.44 6.16
CA ASN A 347 -56.95 46.01 6.24
C ASN A 347 -55.98 45.04 6.95
N ILE A 348 -56.07 45.00 8.28
CA ILE A 348 -55.77 43.79 9.06
C ILE A 348 -57.03 43.39 9.85
N GLU A 349 -57.59 42.23 9.51
CA GLU A 349 -58.65 41.57 10.28
C GLU A 349 -58.16 41.24 11.70
N ILE A 350 -58.88 41.76 12.71
CA ILE A 350 -58.58 41.50 14.12
C ILE A 350 -59.11 40.11 14.51
N PRO A 351 -58.27 39.22 15.08
CA PRO A 351 -58.69 37.90 15.54
C PRO A 351 -59.80 37.93 16.61
N PRO A 352 -60.66 36.89 16.70
CA PRO A 352 -61.89 36.89 17.50
C PRO A 352 -61.72 37.10 19.02
N PHE A 353 -60.52 36.92 19.57
CA PHE A 353 -60.26 37.01 21.00
C PHE A 353 -60.08 38.44 21.54
N LEU A 354 -59.98 39.45 20.67
CA LEU A 354 -59.77 40.87 21.05
C LEU A 354 -61.06 41.73 21.07
N ARG A 355 -62.24 41.16 20.76
CA ARG A 355 -63.50 41.92 20.59
C ARG A 355 -64.30 42.25 21.87
N ARG A 356 -63.69 42.23 23.06
CA ARG A 356 -64.40 42.61 24.31
C ARG A 356 -63.55 43.49 25.20
N SER A 357 -63.83 44.78 25.17
CA SER A 357 -63.77 45.71 26.31
C SER A 357 -63.82 47.15 25.79
N ARG A 358 -64.68 47.99 26.40
CA ARG A 358 -64.78 49.46 26.25
C ARG A 358 -65.58 50.01 25.07
N ARG A 359 -66.86 49.67 25.12
CA ARG A 359 -67.94 50.66 25.00
C ARG A 359 -67.98 51.47 26.31
N LYS A 360 -67.75 52.78 26.29
CA LYS A 360 -68.41 53.82 27.13
C LYS A 360 -67.71 55.19 27.04
N ARG A 361 -68.54 56.18 26.66
CA ARG A 361 -68.62 57.57 27.14
C ARG A 361 -67.44 58.48 26.76
N GLN A 362 -67.65 59.70 26.27
CA GLN A 362 -68.84 60.47 25.91
C GLN A 362 -68.37 61.55 24.94
#